data_AF-A0A540LJE6-F1
#
_entry.id   AF-A0A540LJE6-F1
#
_cell.length_a   1.000
_cell.length_b   1.000
_cell.length_c   1.000
_cell.angle_alpha   90.00
_cell.angle_beta   90.00
_cell.angle_gamma   90.00
#
_symmetry.space_group_name_H-M   'P 1'
#
loop_
_entity.id
_entity.type
_entity.pdbx_description
1 polymer ?
#
loop_
_entity_poly.entity_id
_entity_poly.type
_entity_poly.pdbx_seq_one_letter_code
_entity_poly.pdbx_strand_id
1 'polypeptide(L)' 'MVCKNADVASKVESQLKLVIRPMYLNPSIHGASIVATILKDRDLFNEWTIELKEMADRIISMRLQLFESLHAKD' A
#
# COMPACT_ATOMS: atom_id res chain seq x y z
N MET A 1 -12.27 4.26 -5.38
CA MET A 1 -12.89 4.61 -6.67
C MET A 1 -13.44 6.01 -6.56
N VAL A 2 -12.96 6.95 -7.38
CA VAL A 2 -13.42 8.35 -7.32
C VAL A 2 -14.67 8.48 -8.18
N CYS A 3 -15.76 8.99 -7.60
CA CYS A 3 -17.06 9.14 -8.27
C CYS A 3 -17.48 10.61 -8.30
N LYS A 4 -18.31 10.99 -9.28
CA LYS A 4 -18.78 12.37 -9.47
C LYS A 4 -19.58 12.90 -8.27
N ASN A 5 -20.33 12.03 -7.58
CA ASN A 5 -21.11 12.38 -6.40
C ASN A 5 -21.37 11.14 -5.50
N ALA A 6 -21.95 11.37 -4.33
CA ALA A 6 -22.22 10.33 -3.33
C ALA A 6 -23.23 9.26 -3.79
N ASP A 7 -24.25 9.63 -4.57
CA ASP A 7 -25.23 8.68 -5.12
C ASP A 7 -24.54 7.66 -6.05
N VAL A 8 -23.70 8.14 -6.95
CA VAL A 8 -22.92 7.27 -7.84
C VAL A 8 -21.95 6.41 -7.04
N ALA A 9 -21.31 6.95 -5.98
CA ALA A 9 -20.41 6.20 -5.12
C ALA A 9 -21.10 5.01 -4.44
N SER A 10 -22.32 5.19 -3.91
CA SER A 10 -23.09 4.12 -3.27
C SER A 10 -23.45 2.99 -4.25
N LYS A 11 -23.89 3.37 -5.46
CA LYS A 11 -24.19 2.40 -6.55
C LYS A 11 -22.95 1.60 -6.92
N VAL A 12 -21.81 2.27 -7.06
CA VAL A 12 -20.52 1.66 -7.33
C VAL A 12 -20.08 0.71 -6.22
N GLU A 13 -20.23 1.10 -4.95
CA GLU A 13 -19.88 0.25 -3.81
C GLU A 13 -20.65 -1.08 -3.83
N SER A 14 -21.95 -1.04 -4.16
CA SER A 14 -22.75 -2.25 -4.33
C SER A 14 -22.21 -3.16 -5.42
N GLN A 15 -21.80 -2.60 -6.56
CA GLN A 15 -21.21 -3.39 -7.65
C GLN A 15 -19.87 -3.98 -7.24
N LEU A 16 -19.04 -3.22 -6.51
CA LEU A 16 -17.77 -3.71 -5.99
C LEU A 16 -17.97 -4.89 -5.04
N LYS A 17 -19.00 -4.86 -4.18
CA LYS A 17 -19.35 -5.99 -3.29
C LYS A 17 -19.69 -7.26 -4.07
N LEU A 18 -20.31 -7.16 -5.25
CA LEU A 18 -20.57 -8.31 -6.11
C LEU A 18 -19.29 -8.90 -6.69
N VAL A 19 -18.32 -8.06 -7.06
CA VAL A 19 -17.03 -8.48 -7.63
C VAL A 19 -16.12 -9.15 -6.59
N ILE A 20 -16.06 -8.62 -5.36
CA ILE A 20 -15.16 -9.16 -4.33
C ILE A 20 -15.61 -10.51 -3.74
N ARG A 21 -16.92 -10.78 -3.72
CA ARG A 21 -17.50 -12.00 -3.14
C ARG A 21 -16.94 -13.30 -3.73
N PRO A 22 -16.85 -13.49 -5.06
CA PRO A 22 -16.22 -14.68 -5.61
C PRO A 22 -14.69 -14.74 -5.39
N MET A 23 -14.03 -13.64 -5.04
CA MET A 23 -12.56 -13.62 -4.86
C MET A 23 -12.13 -14.13 -3.49
N TYR A 24 -12.76 -13.62 -2.43
CA TYR A 24 -12.38 -13.94 -1.05
C TYR A 24 -13.56 -13.95 -0.08
N LEU A 25 -14.80 -13.97 -0.59
CA LEU A 25 -16.05 -13.95 0.18
C LEU A 25 -16.24 -12.70 1.06
N ASN A 26 -15.46 -12.60 2.14
CA ASN A 26 -15.39 -11.46 3.03
C ASN A 26 -13.92 -11.04 3.27
N PRO A 27 -13.60 -9.74 3.29
CA PRO A 27 -12.24 -9.29 3.54
C PRO A 27 -11.81 -9.61 4.98
N SER A 28 -10.55 -10.04 5.17
CA SER A 28 -9.97 -10.25 6.50
C SER A 28 -9.86 -8.94 7.27
N ILE A 29 -10.40 -8.92 8.49
CA ILE A 29 -10.42 -7.71 9.35
C ILE A 29 -9.07 -7.43 10.00
N HIS A 30 -8.25 -8.46 10.22
CA HIS A 30 -7.06 -8.32 11.05
C HIS A 30 -6.01 -7.40 10.41
N GLY A 31 -5.66 -7.65 9.15
CA GLY A 31 -4.73 -6.79 8.41
C GLY A 31 -5.25 -5.37 8.25
N ALA A 32 -6.54 -5.21 7.96
CA ALA A 32 -7.18 -3.88 7.90
C ALA A 32 -7.12 -3.15 9.25
N SER A 33 -7.22 -3.87 10.37
CA SER A 33 -7.12 -3.29 11.71
C SER A 33 -5.70 -2.82 12.02
N ILE A 34 -4.68 -3.61 11.68
CA ILE A 34 -3.27 -3.20 11.85
C ILE A 34 -3.00 -1.91 11.08
N VAL A 35 -3.37 -1.89 9.80
CA VAL A 35 -3.20 -0.70 8.95
C VAL A 35 -3.98 0.48 9.52
N ALA A 36 -5.22 0.28 9.96
CA ALA A 36 -6.02 1.34 10.55
C ALA A 36 -5.40 1.90 11.85
N THR A 37 -4.79 1.06 12.68
CA THR A 37 -4.07 1.49 13.89
C THR A 37 -2.89 2.38 13.53
N ILE A 38 -2.03 1.93 12.60
CA ILE A 38 -0.84 2.68 12.17
C ILE A 38 -1.23 4.03 11.54
N LEU A 39 -2.26 4.04 10.67
CA LEU A 39 -2.65 5.26 9.94
C LEU A 39 -3.44 6.28 10.79
N LYS A 40 -4.08 5.85 11.89
CA LYS A 40 -4.87 6.74 12.77
C LYS A 40 -4.04 7.40 13.86
N ASP A 41 -2.94 6.76 14.26
CA ASP A 41 -2.03 7.29 15.27
C ASP A 41 -0.91 8.07 14.59
N ARG A 42 -0.70 9.32 15.01
CA ARG A 42 0.28 10.21 14.36
C ARG A 42 1.72 9.74 14.57
N ASP A 43 2.04 9.19 15.75
CA ASP A 43 3.39 8.77 16.07
C ASP A 43 3.73 7.49 15.32
N LEU A 44 2.81 6.51 15.30
CA LEU A 44 2.96 5.30 14.49
C LEU A 44 3.04 5.59 12.99
N PHE A 45 2.25 6.55 12.48
CA PHE A 45 2.31 6.94 11.08
C PHE A 45 3.68 7.55 10.71
N ASN A 46 4.23 8.40 11.59
CA ASN A 46 5.55 8.99 11.37
C ASN A 46 6.65 7.94 11.39
N GLU A 47 6.63 7.02 12.37
CA GLU A 47 7.55 5.90 12.46
C GLU A 47 7.51 5.03 11.20
N TRP A 48 6.30 4.61 10.81
CA TRP A 48 6.09 3.82 9.58
C TRP A 48 6.62 4.53 8.32
N THR A 49 6.46 5.86 8.23
CA THR A 49 6.96 6.64 7.10
C THR A 49 8.50 6.68 7.05
N ILE A 50 9.16 6.77 8.21
CA ILE A 50 10.62 6.70 8.32
C ILE A 50 11.10 5.33 7.87
N GLU A 51 10.52 4.25 8.40
CA GLU A 51 10.88 2.88 8.02
C GLU A 51 10.68 2.60 6.53
N LEU A 52 9.59 3.09 5.95
CA LEU A 52 9.34 3.00 4.50
C LEU A 52 10.44 3.67 3.69
N LYS A 53 10.89 4.86 4.11
CA LYS A 53 11.97 5.58 3.44
C LYS A 53 13.28 4.82 3.54
N GLU A 54 13.63 4.29 4.71
CA GLU A 54 14.86 3.51 4.90
C GLU A 54 14.88 2.26 4.01
N MET A 55 13.76 1.55 3.91
CA MET A 55 13.65 0.39 3.02
C MET A 55 13.82 0.78 1.54
N ALA A 56 13.21 1.89 1.12
CA ALA A 56 13.34 2.39 -0.24
C ALA A 56 14.78 2.82 -0.56
N ASP A 57 15.41 3.59 0.34
CA ASP A 57 16.78 4.07 0.19
C ASP A 57 17.76 2.89 0.14
N ARG A 58 17.54 1.83 0.94
CA ARG A 58 18.32 0.59 0.87
C ARG A 58 18.20 -0.10 -0.49
N ILE A 59 16.99 -0.21 -1.04
CA ILE A 59 16.77 -0.82 -2.37
C ILE A 59 17.48 0.00 -3.46
N ILE A 60 17.40 1.32 -3.39
CA ILE A 60 18.08 2.22 -4.33
C ILE A 60 19.60 2.03 -4.25
N SER A 61 20.17 2.03 -3.05
CA SER A 61 21.60 1.81 -2.83
C SER A 61 22.05 0.47 -3.42
N MET A 62 21.28 -0.60 -3.24
CA MET A 62 21.62 -1.92 -3.78
C MET A 62 21.58 -1.97 -5.30
N ARG A 63 20.59 -1.29 -5.92
CA ARG A 63 20.51 -1.17 -7.38
C ARG A 63 21.71 -0.40 -7.95
N LEU A 64 22.14 0.67 -7.28
CA LEU A 64 23.31 1.46 -7.69
C LEU A 64 24.60 0.63 -7.59
N GLN A 65 24.82 -0.05 -6.47
CA GLN A 65 26.02 -0.88 -6.28
C GLN A 65 26.11 -2.01 -7.34
N LEU A 66 24.97 -2.61 -7.70
CA LEU A 66 24.93 -3.61 -8.77
C LEU A 66 25.30 -2.99 -10.12
N PHE A 67 24.74 -1.83 -10.45
CA PHE A 67 25.05 -1.12 -11.70
C PHE A 67 26.54 -0.78 -11.80
N GLU A 68 27.12 -0.23 -10.74
CA GLU A 68 28.54 0.12 -10.67
C GLU A 68 29.44 -1.11 -10.79
N SER A 69 29.09 -2.20 -10.10
CA SER A 69 29.85 -3.46 -10.15
C SER A 69 29.87 -4.11 -11.54
N LEU A 70 28.80 -3.92 -12.33
CA LEU A 70 28.72 -4.41 -13.70
C LEU A 70 29.53 -3.51 -14.64
N HIS A 71 29.43 -2.18 -14.51
CA HIS A 71 30.19 -1.25 -15.35
C HIS A 71 31.69 -1.29 -15.08
N ALA A 72 32.11 -1.59 -13.84
CA ALA A 72 33.53 -1.69 -13.49
C ALA A 72 34.19 -3.00 -13.97
N LYS A 73 33.40 -3.96 -14.48
CA LYS A 73 33.88 -5.23 -15.02
C LYS A 73 34.09 -5.21 -16.55
N ASP A 74 33.59 -4.18 -17.23
CA ASP A 74 33.87 -3.88 -18.63
C ASP A 74 35.14 -3.02 -18.77
#